data_AF-A0A954QS59-F1
#
_entry.id   AF-A0A954QS59-F1
#
_cell.length_a   1.000
_cell.length_b   1.000
_cell.length_c   1.000
_cell.angle_alpha   90.00
_cell.angle_beta   90.00
_cell.angle_gamma   90.00
#
_symmetry.space_group_name_H-M   'P 1'
#
loop_
_entity.id
_entity.type
_entity.pdbx_description
1 polymer ?
#
loop_
_entity_poly.entity_id
_entity_poly.type
_entity_poly.pdbx_seq_one_letter_code
_entity_poly.pdbx_strand_id
1 'polypeptide(L)' 'DDVEQRVTRILKGVGVRGATIEVSPDPIGRTTPAITVEVDVAMGPNSWTQSEFFRALNMHASATLAREGFTSND' A
#
# COMPACT_ATOMS: atom_id res chain seq x y z
N ASP A 1 3.86 8.54 9.45
CA ASP A 1 5.15 9.04 8.89
C ASP A 1 6.14 7.97 8.41
N ASP A 2 6.67 7.07 9.26
CA ASP A 2 7.75 6.14 8.83
C ASP A 2 7.28 5.07 7.82
N VAL A 3 6.08 4.53 8.00
CA VAL A 3 5.53 3.47 7.12
C VAL A 3 5.35 3.95 5.69
N GLU A 4 4.70 5.10 5.48
CA GLU A 4 4.50 5.68 4.15
C GLU A 4 5.82 5.97 3.44
N GLN A 5 6.80 6.53 4.15
CA GLN A 5 8.13 6.79 3.58
C GLN A 5 8.83 5.49 3.19
N ARG A 6 8.70 4.43 4.00
CA ARG A 6 9.27 3.12 3.71
C ARG A 6 8.62 2.49 2.48
N VAL A 7 7.29 2.47 2.41
CA VAL A 7 6.53 1.95 1.27
C VAL A 7 6.89 2.74 0.00
N THR A 8 6.91 4.07 0.07
CA THR A 8 7.31 4.94 -1.04
C THR A 8 8.72 4.61 -1.54
N ARG A 9 9.67 4.35 -0.64
CA ARG A 9 11.05 3.99 -1.01
C ARG A 9 11.12 2.65 -1.76
N ILE A 10 10.37 1.65 -1.29
CA ILE A 10 10.32 0.33 -1.94
C ILE A 10 9.71 0.46 -3.33
N LEU A 11 8.56 1.13 -3.45
CA LEU A 11 7.87 1.32 -4.73
C LEU A 11 8.73 2.08 -5.75
N LYS A 12 9.43 3.14 -5.32
CA LYS A 12 10.41 3.83 -6.16
C LYS A 12 11.57 2.92 -6.59
N GLY A 13 12.05 2.06 -5.69
CA GLY A 13 13.14 1.12 -5.97
C GLY A 13 12.80 0.10 -7.06
N VAL A 14 11.53 -0.29 -7.18
CA VAL A 14 11.04 -1.20 -8.24
C VAL A 14 10.49 -0.45 -9.47
N GLY A 15 10.63 0.88 -9.52
CA GLY A 15 10.23 1.69 -10.66
C GLY A 15 8.75 2.06 -10.72
N VAL A 16 7.98 1.80 -9.66
CA VAL A 16 6.56 2.19 -9.57
C VAL A 16 6.44 3.69 -9.35
N ARG A 17 5.54 4.33 -10.10
CA ARG A 17 5.29 5.78 -10.11
C ARG A 17 3.82 6.07 -9.82
N GLY A 18 3.59 7.16 -9.08
CA GLY A 18 2.24 7.66 -8.82
C GLY A 18 1.36 6.70 -8.01
N ALA A 19 1.95 5.91 -7.12
CA ALA A 19 1.20 5.07 -6.21
C ALA A 19 0.54 5.92 -5.12
N THR A 20 -0.73 5.63 -4.83
CA THR A 20 -1.42 6.10 -3.62
C THR A 20 -1.15 5.07 -2.52
N ILE A 21 -0.77 5.55 -1.34
CA ILE A 21 -0.49 4.71 -0.18
C ILE A 21 -1.38 5.23 0.94
N GLU A 22 -2.18 4.33 1.52
CA GLU A 22 -3.01 4.63 2.68
C GLU A 22 -2.62 3.69 3.81
N VAL A 23 -2.42 4.24 5.00
CA VAL A 23 -2.07 3.48 6.20
C VAL A 23 -3.14 3.72 7.24
N SER A 24 -3.74 2.65 7.74
CA SER A 24 -4.81 2.72 8.72
C SER A 24 -4.54 1.77 9.90
N PRO A 25 -4.71 2.21 11.16
CA PRO A 25 -5.09 3.55 11.57
C PRO A 25 -3.87 4.52 11.59
N ASP A 26 -4.12 5.79 11.29
CA ASP A 26 -3.15 6.88 11.45
C ASP A 26 -3.73 7.91 12.46
N PRO A 27 -3.07 8.17 13.61
CA PRO A 27 -1.74 7.71 14.00
C PRO A 27 -1.68 6.26 14.48
N ILE A 28 -0.56 5.59 14.16
CA ILE A 28 -0.20 4.28 14.72
C ILE A 28 0.29 4.49 16.16
N GLY A 29 -0.50 4.04 17.13
CA GLY A 29 -0.16 4.07 18.56
C GLY A 29 0.40 2.76 19.09
N ARG A 30 0.97 2.77 20.30
CA ARG A 30 1.48 1.57 20.99
C ARG A 30 0.41 0.53 21.31
N THR A 31 -0.85 0.93 21.29
CA THR A 31 -2.03 0.08 21.53
C THR A 31 -2.75 -0.31 20.26
N THR A 32 -2.28 0.14 19.09
CA THR A 32 -2.88 -0.21 17.80
C THR A 32 -2.83 -1.74 17.62
N PRO A 33 -3.98 -2.41 17.48
CA PRO A 33 -4.06 -3.87 17.44
C PRO A 33 -3.66 -4.45 16.08
N ALA A 34 -3.87 -3.70 15.01
CA ALA A 34 -3.49 -4.07 13.66
C ALA A 34 -3.26 -2.81 12.83
N ILE A 35 -2.42 -2.94 11.81
CA ILE A 35 -2.15 -1.89 10.82
C ILE A 35 -2.47 -2.49 9.45
N THR A 36 -3.27 -1.79 8.67
CA THR A 36 -3.54 -2.10 7.26
C THR A 36 -2.82 -1.08 6.41
N VAL A 37 -2.11 -1.56 5.41
CA VAL A 37 -1.51 -0.74 4.35
C VAL A 37 -2.21 -1.09 3.05
N GLU A 38 -2.74 -0.08 2.38
CA GLU A 38 -3.36 -0.18 1.06
C GLU A 38 -2.51 0.59 0.07
N VAL A 39 -2.31 -0.01 -1.10
CA VAL A 39 -1.52 0.56 -2.19
C VAL A 39 -2.30 0.45 -3.48
N ASP A 40 -2.54 1.59 -4.10
CA ASP A 40 -3.18 1.70 -5.41
C ASP A 40 -2.19 2.25 -6.44
N VAL A 41 -2.07 1.57 -7.57
CA VAL A 41 -1.15 1.93 -8.65
C VAL A 41 -1.89 1.97 -9.98
N ALA A 42 -1.90 3.14 -10.63
CA ALA A 42 -2.37 3.25 -11.99
C ALA A 42 -1.44 2.48 -12.95
N MET A 43 -1.99 1.53 -13.71
CA MET A 43 -1.21 0.70 -14.64
C MET A 43 -0.69 1.49 -15.84
N GLY A 44 -1.45 2.46 -16.35
CA GLY A 44 -1.05 3.22 -17.55
C GLY A 44 0.38 3.78 -17.48
N PRO A 45 0.73 4.59 -16.45
CA PRO A 45 2.09 5.12 -16.25
C PRO A 45 3.16 4.08 -15.89
N ASN A 46 2.74 2.87 -15.48
CA ASN A 46 3.61 1.80 -14.97
C ASN A 46 3.67 0.58 -15.92
N SER A 47 3.00 0.66 -17.09
CA SER A 47 2.96 -0.40 -18.08
C SER A 47 4.04 -0.19 -19.14
N TRP A 48 4.72 -1.27 -19.50
CA TRP A 48 5.68 -1.32 -20.62
C TRP A 48 4.97 -1.47 -21.98
N THR A 49 3.68 -1.80 -21.98
CA THR A 49 2.82 -1.90 -23.16
C THR A 49 1.82 -0.74 -23.17
N GLN A 50 1.79 0.01 -24.26
CA GLN A 50 0.92 1.18 -24.46
C GLN A 50 -0.48 0.80 -24.95
N SER A 51 -1.03 -0.32 -24.51
CA SER A 51 -2.40 -0.64 -24.85
C SER A 51 -3.36 0.31 -24.14
N GLU A 52 -4.29 0.93 -24.89
CA GLU A 52 -5.36 1.76 -24.35
C GLU A 52 -6.19 1.02 -23.28
N PHE A 53 -6.21 -0.32 -23.31
CA PHE A 53 -6.86 -1.16 -22.29
C PHE A 53 -6.24 -1.01 -20.89
N PHE A 54 -4.95 -0.67 -20.76
CA PHE A 54 -4.28 -0.52 -19.46
C PHE A 54 -4.37 0.91 -18.89
N ARG A 55 -4.85 1.89 -19.66
CA ARG A 55 -4.92 3.29 -19.19
C ARG A 55 -5.89 3.50 -18.04
N ALA A 56 -6.98 2.74 -17.99
CA ALA A 56 -8.01 2.84 -16.95
C ALA A 56 -7.87 1.77 -15.84
N LEU A 57 -6.83 0.93 -15.89
CA LEU A 57 -6.65 -0.13 -14.91
C LEU A 57 -5.84 0.37 -13.70
N ASN A 58 -6.36 0.11 -12.51
CA ASN A 58 -5.67 0.29 -11.25
C ASN A 58 -5.35 -1.09 -10.66
N MET A 59 -4.10 -1.29 -10.27
CA MET A 59 -3.72 -2.41 -9.42
C MET A 59 -3.88 -1.99 -7.97
N HIS A 60 -4.61 -2.79 -7.21
CA HIS A 60 -4.81 -2.62 -5.79
C HIS A 60 -4.14 -3.76 -5.03
N ALA A 61 -3.47 -3.45 -3.93
CA ALA A 61 -2.94 -4.43 -2.98
C ALA A 61 -3.16 -3.94 -1.55
N SER A 62 -3.61 -4.84 -0.68
CA SER A 62 -3.75 -4.57 0.75
C SER A 62 -3.03 -5.62 1.58
N ALA A 63 -2.47 -5.20 2.70
CA ALA A 63 -1.85 -6.09 3.67
C ALA A 63 -2.15 -5.58 5.09
N THR A 64 -2.67 -6.47 5.92
CA THR A 64 -2.90 -6.21 7.34
C THR A 64 -1.90 -6.98 8.18
N LEU A 65 -1.19 -6.26 9.05
CA LEU A 65 -0.31 -6.82 10.05
C LEU A 65 -0.96 -6.64 11.43
N ALA A 66 -1.35 -7.75 12.05
CA ALA A 66 -1.79 -7.75 13.43
C ALA A 66 -0.60 -7.61 14.38
N ARG A 67 -0.84 -6.99 15.53
CA ARG A 67 0.12 -6.93 16.63
C ARG A 67 0.38 -8.33 17.17
N GLU A 68 1.65 -8.64 17.42
CA GLU A 68 2.04 -9.88 18.07
C GLU A 68 1.36 -10.03 19.45
N GLY A 69 0.70 -11.16 19.68
CA GLY A 69 -0.10 -11.42 20.88
C GLY A 69 -1.52 -10.85 20.86
N PHE A 70 -1.94 -10.19 19.77
CA PHE A 70 -3.34 -9.86 19.53
C PHE A 70 -4.01 -11.01 18.78
N THR A 71 -4.58 -11.96 19.54
CA THR A 71 -5.60 -12.88 19.02
C THR A 71 -6.95 -12.22 19.23
N SER A 72 -7.70 -11.97 18.16
CA SER A 72 -9.12 -11.63 18.29
C SER A 72 -9.79 -12.83 18.96
N ASN A 73 -10.14 -12.67 20.24
CA ASN A 73 -11.08 -13.58 20.88
C ASN A 73 -12.46 -13.25 20.30
N ASP A 74 -12.77 -13.84 19.15
CA ASP A 74 -14.15 -14.13 18.74
C ASP A 74 -14.48 -15.58 19.14
#